data_AF-A0A9P1FR24-F1
#
_entry.id   AF-A0A9P1FR24-F1
#
_cell.length_a   1.000
_cell.length_b   1.000
_cell.length_c   1.000
_cell.angle_alpha   90.00
_cell.angle_beta   90.00
_cell.angle_gamma   90.00
#
_symmetry.space_group_name_H-M   'P 1'
#
loop_
_entity.id
_entity.type
_entity.pdbx_description
1 polymer ?
#
loop_
_entity_poly.entity_id
_entity_poly.type
_entity_poly.pdbx_seq_one_letter_code
_entity_poly.pdbx_strand_id
1 'polypeptide(L)'
;MMCFDPACGGVPPTFYETYVRQIQDTIVENARNEFRAIWTCNQRGISKVQATKLISSKINGLQDAIMEQFISMCSSERERLVRQVLELAVPPVMLQHLTVECILQRIPSNYMAAVVGAWVASRFVYSQGVDAAEVSFFFFLRNLLSKAPAQSIAK
;
A
#
# COMPACT_ATOMS: atom_id res chain seq x y z
N MET A 1 11.54 14.47 -18.25
CA MET A 1 10.14 14.88 -18.09
C MET A 1 9.31 13.60 -17.97
N MET A 2 8.57 13.37 -16.88
CA MET A 2 7.82 12.12 -16.66
C MET A 2 6.44 12.09 -17.33
N CYS A 3 5.96 13.21 -17.85
CA CYS A 3 4.69 13.28 -18.55
C CYS A 3 4.94 13.12 -20.06
N PHE A 4 4.18 12.24 -20.68
CA PHE A 4 4.12 12.12 -22.14
C PHE A 4 3.02 13.05 -22.65
N ASP A 5 3.34 13.91 -23.62
CA ASP A 5 2.35 14.76 -24.29
C ASP A 5 1.88 14.08 -25.59
N PRO A 6 0.65 13.55 -25.63
CA PRO A 6 0.10 12.93 -26.83
C PRO A 6 -0.12 13.93 -27.97
N ALA A 7 -0.18 15.24 -27.69
CA ALA A 7 -0.33 16.27 -28.72
C ALA A 7 0.93 16.45 -29.58
N CYS A 8 2.09 15.99 -29.11
CA CYS A 8 3.35 16.05 -29.86
C CYS A 8 3.50 14.95 -30.92
N GLY A 9 2.52 14.04 -31.08
CA GLY A 9 2.52 13.02 -32.14
C GLY A 9 3.54 11.89 -31.99
N GLY A 10 4.17 11.75 -30.82
CA GLY A 10 5.10 10.65 -30.51
C GLY A 10 4.38 9.35 -30.10
N VAL A 11 5.13 8.26 -29.98
CA VAL A 11 4.69 7.05 -29.27
C VAL A 11 5.32 7.08 -27.87
N PRO A 12 4.56 6.81 -26.78
CA PRO A 12 5.13 6.83 -25.45
C PRO A 12 6.19 5.73 -25.30
N PRO A 13 7.27 5.96 -24.52
CA PRO A 13 8.22 4.91 -24.19
C PRO A 13 7.53 3.73 -23.49
N THR A 14 7.96 2.50 -23.79
CA THR A 14 7.40 1.27 -23.21
C THR A 14 7.41 1.26 -21.68
N PHE A 15 8.45 1.85 -21.06
CA PHE A 15 8.50 2.05 -19.61
C PHE A 15 7.31 2.87 -19.10
N TYR A 16 7.01 4.00 -19.76
CA TYR A 16 5.93 4.89 -19.36
C TYR A 16 4.57 4.20 -19.49
N GLU A 17 4.30 3.53 -20.61
CA GLU A 17 3.05 2.78 -20.80
C GLU A 17 2.87 1.70 -19.72
N THR A 18 3.93 0.95 -19.44
CA THR A 18 3.90 -0.12 -18.44
C THR A 18 3.68 0.45 -17.03
N TYR A 19 4.37 1.54 -16.70
CA TYR A 19 4.22 2.24 -15.43
C TYR A 19 2.80 2.76 -15.23
N VAL A 20 2.27 3.49 -16.20
CA VAL A 20 0.92 4.04 -16.14
C VAL A 20 -0.11 2.92 -15.98
N ARG A 21 0.02 1.83 -16.74
CA ARG A 21 -0.86 0.66 -16.60
C ARG A 21 -0.82 0.07 -15.19
N GLN A 22 0.37 -0.17 -14.63
CA GLN A 22 0.51 -0.74 -13.28
C GLN A 22 -0.05 0.18 -12.19
N ILE A 23 0.06 1.51 -12.36
CA ILE A 23 -0.57 2.49 -11.48
C ILE A 23 -2.09 2.41 -11.59
N GLN A 24 -2.64 2.37 -12.80
CA GLN A 24 -4.08 2.22 -13.03
C GLN A 24 -4.62 0.93 -12.42
N ASP A 25 -3.92 -0.19 -12.59
CA ASP A 25 -4.28 -1.48 -11.99
C ASP A 25 -4.36 -1.36 -10.46
N THR A 26 -3.39 -0.67 -9.85
CA THR A 26 -3.37 -0.41 -8.40
C THR A 26 -4.57 0.44 -7.96
N ILE A 27 -4.91 1.50 -8.71
CA ILE A 27 -6.05 2.36 -8.43
C ILE A 27 -7.37 1.56 -8.50
N VAL A 28 -7.54 0.76 -9.56
CA VAL A 28 -8.73 -0.08 -9.75
C VAL A 28 -8.85 -1.09 -8.62
N GLU A 29 -7.76 -1.74 -8.22
CA GLU A 29 -7.77 -2.69 -7.12
C GLU A 29 -8.08 -2.01 -5.77
N ASN A 30 -7.56 -0.82 -5.52
CA ASN A 30 -7.91 -0.05 -4.32
C ASN A 30 -9.39 0.32 -4.31
N ALA A 31 -9.94 0.81 -5.42
CA ALA A 31 -11.34 1.15 -5.54
C ALA A 31 -12.26 -0.07 -5.33
N ARG A 32 -11.87 -1.25 -5.85
CA ARG A 32 -12.60 -2.50 -5.61
C ARG A 32 -12.59 -2.88 -4.14
N ASN A 33 -11.45 -2.76 -3.46
CA ASN A 33 -11.32 -3.10 -2.05
C ASN A 33 -12.13 -2.16 -1.16
N GLU A 34 -12.06 -0.84 -1.41
CA GLU A 34 -12.87 0.14 -0.72
C GLU A 34 -14.38 -0.09 -0.96
N PHE A 35 -14.78 -0.33 -2.21
CA PHE A 35 -16.16 -0.65 -2.54
C PHE A 35 -16.66 -1.87 -1.76
N ARG A 36 -15.89 -2.96 -1.72
CA ARG A 36 -16.25 -4.17 -0.95
C ARG A 36 -16.40 -3.89 0.54
N ALA A 37 -15.52 -3.09 1.12
CA ALA A 37 -15.59 -2.71 2.52
C ALA A 37 -16.85 -1.88 2.82
N ILE A 38 -17.15 -0.87 1.99
CA ILE A 38 -18.38 -0.06 2.08
C ILE A 38 -19.61 -0.94 1.90
N TRP A 39 -19.60 -1.81 0.89
CA TRP A 39 -20.71 -2.71 0.58
C TRP A 39 -21.01 -3.65 1.74
N THR A 40 -19.98 -4.21 2.38
CA THR A 40 -20.12 -5.07 3.56
C THR A 40 -20.77 -4.33 4.73
N CYS A 41 -20.34 -3.09 4.99
CA CYS A 41 -20.99 -2.24 6.01
C CYS A 41 -22.45 -1.94 5.65
N ASN A 42 -22.72 -1.70 4.36
CA ASN A 42 -24.06 -1.41 3.89
C ASN A 42 -25.04 -2.57 4.04
N GLN A 43 -24.57 -3.81 3.80
CA GLN A 43 -25.35 -5.02 4.05
C GLN A 43 -25.69 -5.23 5.54
N ARG A 44 -24.95 -4.59 6.44
CA ARG A 44 -25.21 -4.58 7.89
C ARG A 44 -26.09 -3.40 8.34
N GLY A 45 -26.65 -2.64 7.41
CA GLY A 45 -27.56 -1.51 7.69
C GLY A 45 -26.88 -0.16 7.84
N ILE A 46 -25.56 -0.05 7.64
CA ILE A 46 -24.85 1.24 7.70
C ILE A 46 -25.02 1.97 6.36
N SER A 47 -25.37 3.26 6.38
CA SER A 47 -25.45 4.03 5.12
C SER A 47 -24.07 4.13 4.46
N LYS A 48 -24.02 4.18 3.12
CA LYS A 48 -22.74 4.27 2.38
C LYS A 48 -21.89 5.47 2.83
N VAL A 49 -22.54 6.61 3.10
CA VAL A 49 -21.88 7.83 3.60
C VAL A 49 -21.26 7.61 4.98
N GLN A 50 -21.97 6.96 5.90
CA GLN A 50 -21.42 6.62 7.21
C GLN A 50 -20.30 5.59 7.10
N ALA A 51 -20.46 4.57 6.25
CA ALA A 51 -19.43 3.55 6.03
C ALA A 51 -18.13 4.17 5.54
N THR A 52 -18.17 5.06 4.53
CA THR A 52 -16.99 5.80 4.07
C THR A 52 -16.31 6.56 5.21
N LYS A 53 -17.08 7.31 6.01
CA LYS A 53 -16.53 8.06 7.16
C LYS A 53 -15.84 7.15 8.17
N LEU A 54 -16.48 6.04 8.54
CA LEU A 54 -15.93 5.07 9.49
C LEU A 54 -14.65 4.42 8.96
N ILE A 55 -14.65 3.98 7.70
CA ILE A 55 -13.49 3.37 7.06
C ILE A 55 -12.33 4.36 7.01
N SER A 56 -12.54 5.59 6.51
CA SER A 56 -11.49 6.60 6.43
C SER A 56 -10.94 6.97 7.81
N SER A 57 -11.82 7.15 8.80
CA SER A 57 -11.40 7.46 10.17
C SER A 57 -10.57 6.32 10.79
N LYS A 58 -10.95 5.06 10.53
CA LYS A 58 -10.22 3.89 11.03
C LYS A 58 -8.86 3.73 10.35
N ILE A 59 -8.79 3.96 9.05
CA ILE A 59 -7.51 3.93 8.30
C ILE A 59 -6.57 4.99 8.82
N ASN A 60 -7.04 6.25 8.95
CA ASN A 60 -6.20 7.34 9.44
C ASN A 60 -5.70 7.09 10.86
N GLY A 61 -6.60 6.69 11.78
CA GLY A 61 -6.20 6.40 13.16
C GLY A 61 -5.21 5.23 13.27
N LEU A 62 -5.38 4.19 12.45
CA LEU A 62 -4.43 3.08 12.41
C LEU A 62 -3.09 3.48 11.77
N GLN A 63 -3.12 4.30 10.72
CA GLN A 63 -1.91 4.85 10.10
C GLN A 63 -1.11 5.67 11.11
N ASP A 64 -1.76 6.56 11.85
CA ASP A 64 -1.12 7.40 12.87
C ASP A 64 -0.47 6.51 13.96
N ALA A 65 -1.21 5.53 14.47
CA ALA A 65 -0.68 4.57 15.46
C ALA A 65 0.52 3.77 14.93
N ILE A 66 0.49 3.33 13.67
CA ILE A 66 1.64 2.65 13.04
C ILE A 66 2.83 3.61 12.94
N MET A 67 2.63 4.86 12.52
CA MET A 67 3.69 5.85 12.37
C MET A 67 4.36 6.19 13.71
N GLU A 68 3.57 6.33 14.78
CA GLU A 68 4.09 6.54 16.14
C GLU A 68 4.99 5.38 16.59
N GLN A 69 4.56 4.14 16.35
CA GLN A 69 5.34 2.94 16.72
C GLN A 69 6.49 2.64 15.75
N PHE A 70 6.46 3.18 14.53
CA PHE A 70 7.47 2.90 13.50
C PHE A 70 8.88 3.32 13.94
N ILE A 71 9.00 4.38 14.74
CA ILE A 71 10.31 4.85 15.23
C ILE A 71 10.84 3.94 16.34
N SER A 72 9.96 3.42 17.20
CA SER A 72 10.32 2.55 18.33
C SER A 72 10.53 1.08 17.94
N MET A 73 10.07 0.66 16.76
CA MET A 73 10.33 -0.68 16.22
C MET A 73 11.82 -1.00 16.13
N CYS A 74 12.17 -2.26 16.41
CA CYS A 74 13.52 -2.77 16.19
C CYS A 74 13.92 -2.58 14.72
N SER A 75 15.20 -2.25 14.49
CA SER A 75 15.71 -1.91 13.15
C SER A 75 15.48 -3.04 12.13
N SER A 76 15.67 -4.30 12.54
CA SER A 76 15.49 -5.46 11.66
C SER A 76 14.03 -5.72 11.30
N GLU A 77 13.11 -5.56 12.24
CA GLU A 77 11.67 -5.71 12.01
C GLU A 77 11.14 -4.60 11.12
N ARG A 78 11.54 -3.36 11.42
CA ARG A 78 11.20 -2.18 10.63
C ARG A 78 11.69 -2.31 9.20
N GLU A 79 12.94 -2.71 9.00
CA GLU A 79 13.51 -2.89 7.66
C GLU A 79 12.78 -3.99 6.88
N ARG A 80 12.48 -5.12 7.53
CA ARG A 80 11.69 -6.20 6.92
C ARG A 80 10.30 -5.73 6.51
N LEU A 81 9.60 -5.01 7.38
CA LEU A 81 8.28 -4.46 7.10
C LEU A 81 8.32 -3.50 5.91
N VAL A 82 9.27 -2.57 5.92
CA VAL A 82 9.46 -1.60 4.83
C VAL A 82 9.70 -2.29 3.50
N ARG A 83 10.64 -3.24 3.45
CA ARG A 83 10.96 -4.00 2.22
C ARG A 83 9.73 -4.72 1.68
N GLN A 84 9.01 -5.47 2.52
CA GLN A 84 7.80 -6.18 2.13
C GLN A 84 6.71 -5.25 1.60
N VAL A 85 6.49 -4.11 2.28
CA VAL A 85 5.47 -3.15 1.84
C VAL A 85 5.88 -2.48 0.54
N LEU A 86 7.14 -2.09 0.36
CA LEU A 86 7.60 -1.47 -0.89
C LEU A 86 7.46 -2.43 -2.08
N GLU A 87 7.77 -3.71 -1.91
CA GLU A 87 7.59 -4.73 -2.96
C GLU A 87 6.11 -4.89 -3.39
N LEU A 88 5.18 -4.64 -2.47
CA LEU A 88 3.73 -4.76 -2.72
C LEU A 88 3.07 -3.44 -3.13
N ALA A 89 3.63 -2.30 -2.74
CA ALA A 89 3.06 -0.97 -2.95
C ALA A 89 3.61 -0.28 -4.20
N VAL A 90 4.87 -0.54 -4.54
CA VAL A 90 5.55 0.13 -5.65
C VAL A 90 5.34 -0.69 -6.94
N PRO A 91 5.02 -0.04 -8.07
CA PRO A 91 4.88 -0.73 -9.34
C PRO A 91 6.12 -1.58 -9.68
N PRO A 92 5.97 -2.85 -10.07
CA PRO A 92 7.10 -3.73 -10.38
C PRO A 92 8.06 -3.16 -11.41
N VAL A 93 7.57 -2.42 -12.41
CA VAL A 93 8.43 -1.78 -13.42
C VAL A 93 9.35 -0.72 -12.81
N MET A 94 8.93 -0.04 -11.74
CA MET A 94 9.82 0.87 -11.02
C MET A 94 10.90 0.10 -10.28
N LEU A 95 10.56 -1.01 -9.62
CA LEU A 95 11.51 -1.81 -8.85
C LEU A 95 12.60 -2.45 -9.72
N GLN A 96 12.31 -2.70 -10.99
CA GLN A 96 13.28 -3.17 -11.98
C GLN A 96 14.37 -2.13 -12.29
N HIS A 97 14.04 -0.83 -12.24
CA HIS A 97 14.96 0.27 -12.53
C HIS A 97 15.50 0.97 -11.27
N LEU A 98 14.78 0.87 -10.15
CA LEU A 98 15.08 1.46 -8.84
C LEU A 98 14.91 0.39 -7.78
N THR A 99 16.01 -0.21 -7.34
CA THR A 99 15.97 -1.23 -6.30
C THR A 99 15.43 -0.65 -4.98
N VAL A 100 14.92 -1.53 -4.12
CA VAL A 100 14.42 -1.15 -2.78
C VAL A 100 15.49 -0.40 -1.99
N GLU A 101 16.77 -0.78 -2.10
CA GLU A 101 17.89 -0.06 -1.46
C GLU A 101 18.01 1.38 -1.92
N CYS A 102 17.92 1.63 -3.23
CA CYS A 102 17.98 2.99 -3.77
C CYS A 102 16.83 3.86 -3.28
N ILE A 103 15.64 3.27 -3.11
CA ILE A 103 14.48 3.95 -2.55
C ILE A 103 14.75 4.31 -1.08
N LEU A 104 15.24 3.36 -0.28
CA LEU A 104 15.53 3.57 1.14
C LEU A 104 16.60 4.65 1.39
N GLN A 105 17.59 4.77 0.51
CA GLN A 105 18.63 5.80 0.63
C GLN A 105 18.15 7.21 0.25
N ARG A 106 17.10 7.33 -0.58
CA ARG A 106 16.64 8.62 -1.13
C ARG A 106 15.42 9.19 -0.42
N ILE A 107 14.61 8.33 0.20
CA ILE A 107 13.37 8.74 0.86
C ILE A 107 13.64 8.94 2.36
N PRO A 108 13.34 10.12 2.94
CA PRO A 108 13.50 10.33 4.36
C PRO A 108 12.60 9.38 5.19
N SER A 109 13.08 9.00 6.37
CA SER A 109 12.46 7.94 7.19
C SER A 109 11.00 8.24 7.59
N ASN A 110 10.64 9.51 7.80
CA ASN A 110 9.27 9.92 8.11
C ASN A 110 8.30 9.72 6.93
N TYR A 111 8.75 9.96 5.70
CA TYR A 111 7.95 9.64 4.51
C TYR A 111 7.79 8.14 4.32
N MET A 112 8.84 7.36 4.63
CA MET A 112 8.76 5.90 4.61
C MET A 112 7.74 5.38 5.62
N ALA A 113 7.75 5.93 6.84
CA ALA A 113 6.76 5.61 7.87
C ALA A 113 5.33 5.92 7.39
N ALA A 114 5.12 7.07 6.73
CA ALA A 114 3.82 7.45 6.19
C ALA A 114 3.34 6.50 5.08
N VAL A 115 4.20 6.15 4.12
CA VAL A 115 3.88 5.22 3.03
C VAL A 115 3.54 3.83 3.60
N VAL A 116 4.37 3.32 4.51
CA VAL A 116 4.14 2.02 5.15
C VAL A 116 2.87 2.02 5.97
N GLY A 117 2.68 3.03 6.81
CA GLY A 117 1.48 3.19 7.65
C GLY A 117 0.21 3.23 6.82
N ALA A 118 0.16 4.07 5.77
CA ALA A 118 -0.99 4.18 4.89
C ALA A 118 -1.32 2.87 4.16
N TRP A 119 -0.30 2.17 3.64
CA TRP A 119 -0.50 0.91 2.94
C TRP A 119 -0.98 -0.20 3.87
N VAL A 120 -0.33 -0.37 5.03
CA VAL A 120 -0.68 -1.39 6.02
C VAL A 120 -2.08 -1.14 6.57
N ALA A 121 -2.39 0.10 6.95
CA ALA A 121 -3.68 0.46 7.53
C ALA A 121 -4.83 0.24 6.54
N SER A 122 -4.69 0.73 5.30
CA SER A 122 -5.73 0.58 4.28
C SER A 122 -5.98 -0.89 3.93
N ARG A 123 -4.94 -1.70 3.71
CA ARG A 123 -5.08 -3.14 3.41
C ARG A 123 -5.70 -3.92 4.56
N PHE A 124 -5.33 -3.59 5.80
CA PHE A 124 -5.94 -4.20 6.97
C PHE A 124 -7.44 -3.87 7.05
N VAL A 125 -7.81 -2.59 7.01
CA VAL A 125 -9.20 -2.15 7.15
C VAL A 125 -10.07 -2.65 6.00
N TYR A 126 -9.58 -2.62 4.75
CA TYR A 126 -10.35 -3.16 3.63
C TYR A 126 -10.57 -4.67 3.71
N SER A 127 -9.61 -5.42 4.28
CA SER A 127 -9.73 -6.89 4.38
C SER A 127 -10.53 -7.37 5.59
N GLN A 128 -10.44 -6.68 6.73
CA GLN A 128 -11.08 -7.10 7.98
C GLN A 128 -12.35 -6.30 8.33
N GLY A 129 -12.56 -5.14 7.69
CA GLY A 129 -13.68 -4.25 7.95
C GLY A 129 -13.44 -3.25 9.09
N VAL A 130 -14.44 -2.40 9.36
CA VAL A 130 -14.37 -1.33 10.37
C VAL A 130 -14.33 -1.84 11.81
N ASP A 131 -14.93 -3.00 12.06
CA ASP A 131 -15.03 -3.64 13.39
C ASP A 131 -13.85 -4.58 13.67
N ALA A 132 -12.77 -4.49 12.89
CA ALA A 132 -11.63 -5.38 13.00
C ALA A 132 -10.97 -5.27 14.39
N ALA A 133 -10.82 -6.42 15.05
CA ALA A 133 -10.15 -6.53 16.33
C ALA A 133 -8.64 -6.32 16.22
N GLU A 134 -8.02 -5.84 17.30
CA GLU A 134 -6.55 -5.65 17.38
C GLU A 134 -5.79 -6.97 17.20
N VAL A 135 -6.35 -8.08 17.69
CA VAL A 135 -5.78 -9.42 17.48
C VAL A 135 -5.74 -9.80 15.99
N SER A 136 -6.74 -9.38 15.20
CA SER A 136 -6.72 -9.58 13.74
C SER A 136 -5.59 -8.79 13.08
N PHE A 137 -5.24 -7.62 13.62
CA PHE A 137 -4.11 -6.82 13.13
C PHE A 137 -2.78 -7.53 13.36
N PHE A 138 -2.60 -8.15 14.53
CA PHE A 138 -1.41 -8.96 14.81
C PHE A 138 -1.25 -10.11 13.80
N PHE A 139 -2.33 -10.87 13.53
CA PHE A 139 -2.26 -11.94 12.53
C PHE A 139 -2.01 -11.42 11.11
N PHE A 140 -2.61 -10.28 10.75
CA PHE A 140 -2.37 -9.62 9.47
C PHE A 140 -0.90 -9.25 9.30
N LEU A 141 -0.30 -8.57 10.28
CA LEU A 141 1.13 -8.20 10.24
C LEU A 141 2.03 -9.43 10.22
N ARG A 142 1.73 -10.45 11.02
CA ARG A 142 2.51 -11.70 11.02
C ARG A 142 2.48 -12.37 9.65
N ASN A 143 1.33 -12.41 8.99
CA ASN A 143 1.19 -12.95 7.64
C ASN A 143 1.89 -12.09 6.58
N LEU A 144 1.88 -10.77 6.74
CA LEU A 144 2.62 -9.84 5.89
C LEU A 144 4.13 -10.10 5.98
N LEU A 145 4.64 -10.32 7.20
CA LEU A 145 6.06 -10.57 7.43
C LEU A 145 6.48 -12.00 7.08
N SER A 146 5.59 -13.00 7.17
CA SER A 146 5.92 -14.41 6.92
C SER A 146 6.06 -14.77 5.44
N LYS A 147 5.44 -14.01 4.53
CA LYS A 147 5.67 -14.16 3.10
C LYS A 147 7.14 -13.83 2.81
N ALA A 148 7.92 -14.86 2.45
CA ALA A 148 9.26 -14.64 1.92
C ALA A 148 9.17 -13.82 0.62
N PRO A 149 10.14 -12.93 0.33
CA PRO A 149 10.16 -12.23 -0.95
C PRO A 149 10.16 -13.28 -2.07
N ALA A 150 9.28 -13.10 -3.06
CA ALA A 150 9.26 -13.95 -4.24
C ALA A 150 10.64 -13.87 -4.89
N GLN A 151 11.40 -14.97 -4.82
CA GLN A 151 12.74 -15.05 -5.39
C GLN A 151 12.68 -14.62 -6.85
N SER A 152 13.46 -13.57 -7.18
CA SER A 152 13.76 -13.18 -8.55
C SER A 152 14.20 -14.41 -9.32
N ILE A 153 13.42 -14.80 -10.33
CA ILE A 153 13.80 -15.84 -11.28
C ILE A 153 15.04 -15.32 -12.01
N ALA A 154 16.20 -15.75 -11.54
CA ALA A 154 17.45 -15.66 -12.29
C ALA A 154 17.40 -16.72 -13.39
N LYS A 155 17.24 -16.29 -14.64
CA LYS A 155 17.80 -16.93 -15.83
C LYS A 155 18.16 -15.85 -16.84
#